data_AF-A0A968DTD6-F1
#
_entry.id   AF-A0A968DTD6-F1
#
_cell.length_a   1.000
_cell.length_b   1.000
_cell.length_c   1.000
_cell.angle_alpha   90.00
_cell.angle_beta   90.00
_cell.angle_gamma   90.00
#
_symmetry.space_group_name_H-M   'P 1'
#
loop_
_entity.id
_entity.type
_entity.pdbx_description
1 polymer ?
#
loop_
_entity_poly.entity_id
_entity_poly.type
_entity_poly.pdbx_seq_one_letter_code
_entity_poly.pdbx_strand_id
1 'polypeptide(L)' 'PDNSTEPVNDWASTNVDVQAIAAQPDGKILIGGGFTTINGETQYRVGRLNADGTRDASFGAR' A
#
# COMPACT_ATOMS: atom_id res chain seq x y z
N PRO A 1 -0.35 -6.48 22.66
CA PRO A 1 0.12 -5.08 22.72
C PRO A 1 1.26 -4.95 23.75
N ASP A 2 2.50 -4.97 23.27
CA ASP A 2 3.60 -4.38 24.04
C ASP A 2 4.01 -3.07 23.38
N ASN A 3 4.32 -2.10 24.23
CA ASN A 3 4.54 -0.70 23.94
C ASN A 3 6.04 -0.43 23.77
N SER A 4 6.69 -1.09 22.80
CA SER A 4 8.07 -0.83 22.41
C SER A 4 8.10 0.08 21.19
N THR A 5 8.89 1.15 21.29
CA THR A 5 9.11 2.25 20.35
C THR A 5 9.80 1.84 19.05
N GLU A 6 9.59 0.63 18.58
CA GLU A 6 9.86 0.29 17.19
C GLU A 6 8.86 1.11 16.36
N PRO A 7 9.28 1.84 15.30
CA PRO A 7 8.30 2.24 14.31
C PRO A 7 7.66 0.92 13.88
N VAL A 8 6.39 0.72 14.24
CA VAL A 8 5.61 -0.31 13.59
C VAL A 8 5.79 0.00 12.11
N ASN A 9 6.53 -0.85 11.40
CA ASN A 9 6.57 -0.82 9.95
C ASN A 9 5.14 -1.17 9.56
N ASP A 10 4.29 -0.14 9.54
CA ASP A 10 2.90 -0.15 9.14
C ASP A 10 2.94 -0.58 7.69
N TRP A 11 2.91 -1.89 7.52
CA TRP A 11 2.65 -2.58 6.27
C TRP A 11 1.48 -1.86 5.63
N ALA A 12 1.74 -1.16 4.52
CA ALA A 12 0.80 -0.31 3.77
C ALA A 12 -0.55 0.00 4.45
N SER A 13 -0.65 1.16 5.10
CA SER A 13 -1.92 1.65 5.66
C SER A 13 -2.82 2.23 4.57
N THR A 14 -4.06 1.75 4.47
CA THR A 14 -5.11 2.31 3.59
C THR A 14 -6.24 2.91 4.43
N ASN A 15 -6.86 3.98 3.94
CA ASN A 15 -7.96 4.64 4.68
C ASN A 15 -9.32 3.95 4.54
N VAL A 16 -9.47 3.01 3.60
CA VAL A 16 -10.65 2.18 3.37
C VAL A 16 -10.19 0.78 2.95
N ASP A 17 -11.11 -0.16 2.84
CA ASP A 17 -10.86 -1.57 2.53
C ASP A 17 -10.13 -1.80 1.21
N VAL A 18 -9.09 -2.62 1.27
CA VAL A 18 -8.51 -3.32 0.11
C VAL A 18 -9.36 -4.56 -0.16
N GLN A 19 -9.88 -4.66 -1.38
CA GLN A 19 -10.77 -5.74 -1.82
C GLN A 19 -10.06 -6.77 -2.71
N ALA A 20 -8.92 -6.40 -3.30
CA ALA A 20 -8.15 -7.25 -4.20
C ALA A 20 -6.64 -7.05 -3.99
N ILE A 21 -5.88 -8.14 -4.06
CA ILE A 21 -4.43 -8.17 -3.94
C ILE A 21 -3.87 -9.10 -5.03
N ALA A 22 -2.83 -8.68 -5.74
CA ALA A 22 -2.12 -9.51 -6.71
C ALA A 22 -0.60 -9.30 -6.61
N ALA A 23 0.14 -10.39 -6.42
CA ALA A 23 1.60 -10.38 -6.48
C ALA A 23 2.08 -10.30 -7.93
N GLN A 24 3.09 -9.49 -8.19
CA GLN A 24 3.70 -9.34 -9.50
C GLN A 24 5.05 -10.09 -9.58
N PRO A 25 5.48 -10.54 -10.78
CA PRO A 25 6.74 -11.25 -10.94
C PRO A 25 8.00 -10.45 -10.55
N ASP A 26 7.91 -9.12 -10.50
CA ASP A 26 8.98 -8.21 -10.08
C ASP A 26 9.05 -8.03 -8.55
N GLY A 27 8.22 -8.75 -7.79
CA GLY A 27 8.16 -8.66 -6.33
C GLY A 27 7.27 -7.53 -5.81
N LYS A 28 6.62 -6.75 -6.69
CA LYS A 28 5.66 -5.73 -6.31
C LYS A 28 4.27 -6.32 -6.04
N ILE A 29 3.42 -5.53 -5.39
CA ILE A 29 2.07 -5.94 -5.02
C ILE A 29 1.07 -4.94 -5.57
N LEU A 30 0.13 -5.39 -6.40
CA LEU A 30 -1.03 -4.59 -6.79
C LEU A 30 -2.12 -4.73 -5.74
N ILE A 31 -2.72 -3.60 -5.38
CA ILE A 31 -3.87 -3.54 -4.49
C ILE A 31 -5.02 -2.77 -5.15
N GLY A 32 -6.25 -3.21 -4.92
CA GLY A 32 -7.46 -2.57 -5.40
C GLY A 32 -8.56 -2.57 -4.34
N GLY A 33 -9.41 -1.56 -4.31
CA GLY A 33 -10.50 -1.45 -3.35
C GLY A 33 -11.15 -0.07 -3.26
N GLY A 34 -11.75 0.22 -2.11
CA GLY A 34 -12.45 1.48 -1.83
C GLY A 34 -11.54 2.61 -1.33
N PHE A 35 -10.24 2.36 -1.19
CA PHE A 35 -9.29 3.32 -0.61
C PHE A 35 -9.08 4.55 -1.51
N THR A 36 -8.77 5.66 -0.87
CA THR A 36 -8.37 6.92 -1.51
C THR A 36 -6.97 7.37 -1.11
N THR A 37 -6.34 6.67 -0.15
CA THR A 37 -4.94 6.89 0.21
C THR A 37 -4.20 5.56 0.47
N ILE A 38 -2.88 5.58 0.26
CA ILE A 38 -1.92 4.55 0.68
C ILE A 38 -0.81 5.27 1.46
N ASN A 39 -0.54 4.85 2.70
CA ASN A 39 0.45 5.48 3.60
C ASN A 39 0.29 7.01 3.71
N GLY A 40 -0.95 7.49 3.71
CA GLY A 40 -1.27 8.93 3.77
C GLY A 40 -1.17 9.68 2.45
N GLU A 41 -0.68 9.06 1.37
CA GLU A 41 -0.61 9.67 0.04
C GLU A 41 -1.84 9.33 -0.80
N THR A 42 -2.34 10.32 -1.54
CA THR A 42 -3.51 10.16 -2.40
C THR A 42 -3.28 9.10 -3.48
N GLN A 43 -4.08 8.02 -3.42
CA GLN A 43 -4.14 6.98 -4.44
C GLN A 43 -5.57 6.42 -4.47
N TYR A 44 -6.25 6.58 -5.60
CA TYR A 44 -7.65 6.19 -5.71
C TYR A 44 -7.80 4.79 -6.26
N ARG A 45 -8.45 3.92 -5.47
CA ARG A 45 -9.05 2.63 -5.87
C ARG A 45 -8.10 1.53 -6.34
N VAL A 46 -6.99 1.88 -6.99
CA VAL A 46 -5.96 0.96 -7.48
C VAL A 46 -4.61 1.58 -7.22
N GLY A 47 -3.69 0.80 -6.64
CA GLY A 47 -2.34 1.23 -6.35
C GLY A 47 -1.36 0.06 -6.42
N ARG A 48 -0.07 0.39 -6.32
CA ARG A 48 1.00 -0.60 -6.28
C ARG A 48 1.91 -0.31 -5.10
N LEU A 49 2.36 -1.38 -4.45
CA LEU A 49 3.34 -1.37 -3.38
C LEU A 49 4.64 -2.01 -3.87
N ASN A 50 5.76 -1.52 -3.35
CA ASN A 50 7.06 -2.20 -3.43
C ASN A 50 7.05 -3.45 -2.52
N ALA A 51 8.07 -4.30 -2.67
CA ALA A 51 8.19 -5.54 -1.90
C ALA A 51 8.27 -5.32 -0.38
N ASP A 52 8.70 -4.13 0.05
CA ASP A 52 8.78 -3.70 1.45
C ASP A 52 7.47 -3.10 1.99
N GLY A 53 6.40 -3.08 1.17
CA GLY A 53 5.11 -2.51 1.55
C GLY A 53 5.01 -0.99 1.42
N THR A 54 6.04 -0.30 0.92
CA THR A 54 5.98 1.13 0.61
C THR A 54 5.20 1.39 -0.68
N ARG A 55 4.56 2.56 -0.83
CA ARG A 55 3.83 2.93 -2.06
C ARG A 55 4.80 3.09 -3.24
N ASP A 56 4.47 2.51 -4.38
CA ASP A 56 5.19 2.74 -5.63
C ASP A 56 4.70 4.03 -6.31
N ALA A 57 5.42 5.13 -6.11
CA ALA A 57 5.11 6.43 -6.68
C ALA A 57 5.18 6.48 -8.23
N SER A 58 5.84 5.50 -8.88
CA SER A 58 5.87 5.41 -10.35
C SER A 58 4.56 4.87 -10.95
N PHE A 59 3.70 4.27 -10.12
CA PHE A 59 2.46 3.68 -10.58
C PHE A 59 1.38 4.73 -10.82
N GLY A 60 0.96 4.88 -12.08
CA GLY A 60 -0.11 5.80 -12.47
C GLY A 60 0.32 7.27 -12.64
N ALA A 61 1.60 7.59 -12.47
CA ALA A 61 2.15 8.87 -12.88
C ALA A 61 2.12 8.97 -14.41
N ARG A 62 1.35 9.93 -14.94
CA ARG A 62 1.37 10.37 -16.34
C ARG A 62 1.71 11.85 -16.36
#